data_AF-A0A2S1LA02-F1
#
_entry.id   AF-A0A2S1LA02-F1
#
_cell.length_a   1.000
_cell.length_b   1.000
_cell.length_c   1.000
_cell.angle_alpha   90.00
_cell.angle_beta   90.00
_cell.angle_gamma   90.00
#
_symmetry.space_group_name_H-M   'P 1'
#
loop_
_entity.id
_entity.type
_entity.pdbx_description
1 polymer ?
#
loop_
_entity_poly.entity_id
_entity_poly.type
_entity_poly.pdbx_seq_one_letter_code
_entity_poly.pdbx_strand_id
1 'polypeptide(L)'
;MKSTKNLKIIIIGLVFLLGASLFLNPFATPEKIPTKDADVKEESSGPISEMEIQLIQNMVGNYKSNQLKFVENGLKKPDAQSIWFDLETLKNFVKQIEQNTKEKDSSIPSSQLGIRMYYASYPAKEDMEAYRDLKKTPKDYEKMHTLIMVPTLKIKNTNVDYNPLDSATYSTGINLFSNATNGIQSIAKAMSANAAAQNHGTLSPPENAY
;
A
#
# COMPACT_ATOMS: atom_id res chain seq x y z
N MET A 1 -38.67 -52.38 -45.14
CA MET A 1 -37.88 -52.38 -43.89
C MET A 1 -36.40 -52.66 -44.19
N LYS A 2 -35.57 -51.62 -44.43
CA LYS A 2 -34.12 -51.76 -44.65
C LYS A 2 -33.33 -50.49 -44.26
N SER A 3 -33.83 -49.69 -43.31
CA SER A 3 -33.27 -48.37 -42.97
C SER A 3 -32.49 -48.32 -41.64
N THR A 4 -32.80 -49.19 -40.68
CA THR A 4 -32.18 -49.16 -39.34
C THR A 4 -30.74 -49.67 -39.30
N LYS A 5 -30.32 -50.53 -40.23
CA LYS A 5 -28.94 -51.02 -40.32
C LYS A 5 -27.98 -49.94 -40.82
N ASN A 6 -28.40 -49.16 -41.82
CA ASN A 6 -27.57 -48.09 -42.39
C ASN A 6 -27.42 -46.91 -41.41
N LEU A 7 -28.48 -46.57 -40.68
CA LEU A 7 -28.43 -45.52 -39.66
C LEU A 7 -27.48 -45.89 -38.50
N LYS A 8 -27.49 -47.15 -38.03
CA LYS A 8 -26.56 -47.60 -36.99
C LYS A 8 -25.10 -47.56 -37.43
N ILE A 9 -24.81 -47.91 -38.70
CA ILE A 9 -23.46 -47.85 -39.25
C ILE A 9 -22.97 -46.41 -39.36
N ILE A 10 -23.84 -45.48 -39.77
CA ILE A 10 -23.50 -44.05 -39.85
C ILE A 10 -23.24 -43.47 -38.46
N ILE A 11 -24.06 -43.81 -37.46
CA ILE A 11 -23.87 -43.34 -36.08
C ILE A 11 -22.56 -43.90 -35.50
N ILE A 12 -22.26 -45.18 -35.70
CA ILE A 12 -20.99 -45.78 -35.25
C ILE A 12 -19.80 -45.11 -35.93
N GLY A 13 -19.89 -44.84 -37.24
CA GLY A 13 -18.86 -44.12 -37.99
C GLY A 13 -18.63 -42.70 -37.47
N LEU A 14 -19.71 -41.97 -37.16
CA LEU A 14 -19.63 -40.61 -36.59
C LEU A 14 -19.04 -40.60 -35.17
N VAL A 15 -19.40 -41.56 -34.33
CA VAL A 15 -18.81 -41.68 -32.97
C VAL A 15 -17.33 -42.03 -33.04
N PHE A 16 -16.93 -42.89 -33.99
CA PHE A 16 -15.52 -43.22 -34.19
C PHE A 16 -14.73 -42.02 -34.74
N LEU A 17 -15.30 -41.24 -35.66
CA LEU A 17 -14.71 -40.00 -36.17
C LEU A 17 -14.58 -38.92 -35.10
N LEU A 18 -15.59 -38.77 -34.22
CA LEU A 18 -15.54 -37.83 -33.10
C LEU A 18 -14.54 -38.28 -32.01
N GLY A 19 -14.47 -39.59 -31.74
CA GLY A 19 -13.49 -40.16 -30.82
C GLY A 19 -12.06 -40.02 -31.34
N ALA A 20 -11.84 -40.25 -32.63
CA ALA A 20 -10.55 -40.07 -33.27
C ALA A 20 -10.14 -38.59 -33.38
N SER A 21 -11.09 -37.66 -33.60
CA SER A 21 -10.79 -36.22 -33.64
C SER A 21 -10.42 -35.66 -32.26
N LEU A 22 -10.95 -36.23 -31.18
CA LEU A 22 -10.50 -35.92 -29.82
C LEU A 22 -9.13 -36.53 -29.50
N PHE A 23 -8.83 -37.73 -30.01
CA PHE A 23 -7.56 -38.43 -29.74
C PHE A 23 -6.37 -37.95 -30.59
N LEU A 24 -6.62 -37.47 -31.80
CA LEU A 24 -5.58 -37.00 -32.73
C LEU A 24 -5.42 -35.48 -32.75
N ASN A 25 -6.10 -34.74 -31.87
CA ASN A 25 -5.93 -33.30 -31.79
C ASN A 25 -4.55 -32.97 -31.18
N PRO A 26 -3.58 -32.48 -31.96
CA PRO A 26 -2.25 -32.15 -31.43
C PRO A 26 -2.27 -30.84 -30.61
N PHE A 27 -3.44 -30.23 -30.43
CA PHE A 27 -3.65 -28.97 -29.71
C PHE A 27 -4.35 -29.12 -28.36
N ALA A 28 -4.60 -30.34 -27.87
CA ALA A 28 -5.13 -30.58 -26.53
C ALA A 28 -4.01 -31.05 -25.58
N THR A 29 -2.95 -30.26 -25.44
CA THR A 29 -2.18 -30.30 -24.20
C THR A 29 -3.06 -29.73 -23.10
N PRO A 30 -3.14 -30.33 -21.89
CA PRO A 30 -3.63 -29.59 -20.75
C PRO A 30 -2.77 -28.33 -20.68
N GLU A 31 -3.40 -27.17 -20.77
CA GLU A 31 -2.75 -25.90 -20.49
C GLU A 31 -2.15 -26.07 -19.10
N LYS A 32 -0.83 -26.33 -19.05
CA LYS A 32 -0.06 -26.02 -17.87
C LYS A 32 -0.35 -24.55 -17.68
N ILE A 33 -1.20 -24.23 -16.71
CA ILE A 33 -1.25 -22.89 -16.12
C ILE A 33 0.22 -22.56 -15.92
N PRO A 34 0.79 -21.58 -16.66
CA PRO A 34 2.07 -21.08 -16.26
C PRO A 34 1.74 -20.42 -14.93
N THR A 35 2.12 -21.08 -13.83
CA THR A 35 2.46 -20.35 -12.64
C THR A 35 3.50 -19.36 -13.13
N LYS A 36 3.04 -18.14 -13.42
CA LYS A 36 3.87 -16.95 -13.31
C LYS A 36 4.23 -16.86 -11.83
N ASP A 37 5.13 -17.73 -11.40
CA ASP A 37 6.35 -17.23 -10.80
C ASP A 37 7.05 -16.50 -11.95
N ALA A 38 6.50 -15.33 -12.30
CA ALA A 38 7.32 -14.28 -12.84
C ALA A 38 8.28 -14.04 -11.69
N ASP A 39 9.40 -14.73 -11.76
CA ASP A 39 10.66 -14.30 -11.22
C ASP A 39 10.81 -12.87 -11.75
N VAL A 40 10.20 -11.95 -11.02
CA VAL A 40 10.50 -10.54 -11.14
C VAL A 40 11.96 -10.54 -10.75
N LYS A 41 12.82 -10.53 -11.76
CA LYS A 41 14.17 -10.03 -11.61
C LYS A 41 14.02 -8.61 -11.10
N GLU A 42 13.85 -8.47 -9.79
CA GLU A 42 14.08 -7.23 -9.08
C GLU A 42 15.58 -7.00 -9.26
N GLU A 43 15.94 -6.22 -10.27
CA GLU A 43 17.27 -5.65 -10.36
C GLU A 43 17.46 -4.67 -9.20
N SER A 44 17.75 -5.21 -8.03
CA SER A 44 18.56 -4.55 -7.01
C SER A 44 20.02 -4.67 -7.46
N SER A 45 20.38 -4.07 -8.59
CA SER A 45 21.76 -4.11 -9.11
C SER A 45 22.69 -3.09 -8.43
N GLY A 46 22.18 -2.31 -7.47
CA GLY A 46 22.96 -1.40 -6.65
C GLY A 46 23.44 -2.06 -5.35
N PRO A 47 24.58 -1.63 -4.79
CA PRO A 47 24.95 -2.01 -3.44
C PRO A 47 23.86 -1.57 -2.46
N ILE A 48 23.70 -2.33 -1.37
CA ILE A 48 22.85 -1.90 -0.26
C ILE A 48 23.33 -0.53 0.23
N SER A 49 22.39 0.35 0.59
CA SER A 49 22.76 1.62 1.20
C SER A 49 23.37 1.35 2.57
N GLU A 50 24.59 1.83 2.79
CA GLU A 50 25.31 1.70 4.06
C GLU A 50 25.43 3.06 4.77
N MET A 51 25.53 3.03 6.10
CA MET A 51 25.75 4.20 6.94
C MET A 51 26.61 3.82 8.14
N GLU A 52 27.55 4.67 8.53
CA GLU A 52 28.42 4.40 9.68
C GLU A 52 27.61 4.29 10.98
N ILE A 53 27.88 3.24 11.76
CA ILE A 53 27.19 2.98 13.04
C ILE A 53 27.33 4.17 14.00
N GLN A 54 28.51 4.78 14.07
CA GLN A 54 28.75 5.94 14.94
C GLN A 54 27.90 7.14 14.51
N LEU A 55 27.72 7.35 13.21
CA LEU A 55 26.84 8.40 12.70
C LEU A 55 25.38 8.13 13.09
N ILE A 56 24.89 6.90 12.95
CA ILE A 56 23.54 6.50 13.37
C ILE A 56 23.34 6.78 14.87
N GLN A 57 24.27 6.31 15.71
CA GLN A 57 24.22 6.52 17.16
C GLN A 57 24.20 8.01 17.52
N ASN A 58 25.05 8.81 16.87
CA ASN A 58 25.11 10.25 17.10
C ASN A 58 23.81 10.95 16.68
N MET A 59 23.24 10.61 15.51
CA MET A 59 22.00 11.21 15.03
C MET A 59 20.81 10.86 15.92
N VAL A 60 20.67 9.58 16.31
CA VAL A 60 19.62 9.13 17.23
C VAL A 60 19.78 9.76 18.62
N GLY A 61 21.01 9.79 19.14
CA GLY A 61 21.33 10.42 20.43
C GLY A 61 21.06 11.92 20.46
N ASN A 62 21.37 12.62 19.36
CA ASN A 62 21.09 14.05 19.19
C ASN A 62 19.58 14.32 19.14
N TYR A 63 18.80 13.50 18.41
CA TYR A 63 17.34 13.60 18.42
C TYR A 63 16.76 13.45 19.82
N LYS A 64 17.21 12.40 20.55
CA LYS A 64 16.76 12.12 21.92
C LYS A 64 17.07 13.27 22.88
N SER A 65 18.29 13.79 22.81
CA SER A 65 18.78 14.81 23.76
C SER A 65 18.22 16.21 23.50
N ASN A 66 17.80 16.48 22.26
CA ASN A 66 17.26 17.77 21.84
C ASN A 66 15.75 17.65 21.58
N GLN A 67 15.34 17.25 20.37
CA GLN A 67 13.96 17.30 19.90
C GLN A 67 13.01 16.53 20.82
N LEU A 68 13.31 15.26 21.12
CA LEU A 68 12.44 14.42 21.96
C LEU A 68 12.29 15.01 23.36
N LYS A 69 13.40 15.44 23.98
CA LYS A 69 13.37 16.08 25.29
C LYS A 69 12.49 17.33 25.33
N PHE A 70 12.53 18.18 24.31
CA PHE A 70 11.64 19.36 24.23
C PHE A 70 10.17 18.95 24.13
N VAL A 71 9.88 17.95 23.32
CA VAL A 71 8.52 17.42 23.14
C VAL A 71 8.00 16.80 24.44
N GLU A 72 8.75 15.90 25.06
CA GLU A 72 8.37 15.23 26.31
C GLU A 72 8.15 16.23 27.45
N ASN A 73 8.98 17.27 27.55
CA ASN A 73 8.79 18.35 28.52
C ASN A 73 7.51 19.15 28.25
N GLY A 74 7.19 19.41 26.98
CA GLY A 74 5.97 20.11 26.57
C GLY A 74 4.71 19.28 26.84
N LEU A 75 4.76 17.98 26.55
CA LEU A 75 3.67 17.03 26.77
C LEU A 75 3.55 16.56 28.23
N LYS A 76 4.63 16.73 29.02
CA LYS A 76 4.77 16.21 30.39
C LYS A 76 4.60 14.68 30.48
N LYS A 77 5.01 13.96 29.45
CA LYS A 77 4.99 12.49 29.35
C LYS A 77 6.02 11.99 28.33
N PRO A 78 6.44 10.71 28.39
CA PRO A 78 7.27 10.10 27.36
C PRO A 78 6.61 10.14 25.99
N ASP A 79 7.41 10.23 24.94
CA ASP A 79 6.91 10.24 23.56
C ASP A 79 7.64 9.23 22.66
N ALA A 80 7.12 9.02 21.44
CA ALA A 80 7.67 8.07 20.49
C ALA A 80 9.09 8.48 20.05
N GLN A 81 10.06 7.57 20.24
CA GLN A 81 11.44 7.75 19.78
C GLN A 81 11.71 7.15 18.39
N SER A 82 10.91 6.16 18.01
CA SER A 82 11.00 5.44 16.75
C SER A 82 9.64 4.86 16.37
N ILE A 83 9.51 4.52 15.10
CA ILE A 83 8.33 3.89 14.54
C ILE A 83 8.80 2.64 13.82
N TRP A 84 8.18 1.53 14.13
CA TRP A 84 8.52 0.25 13.55
C TRP A 84 7.34 -0.30 12.74
N PHE A 85 7.63 -0.77 11.54
CA PHE A 85 6.71 -1.53 10.72
C PHE A 85 7.37 -2.87 10.42
N ASP A 86 6.60 -3.95 10.47
CA ASP A 86 7.07 -5.20 9.91
C ASP A 86 7.19 -5.07 8.37
N LEU A 87 8.12 -5.83 7.80
CA LEU A 87 8.41 -5.75 6.36
C LEU A 87 7.22 -6.20 5.51
N GLU A 88 6.36 -7.08 6.00
CA GLU A 88 5.22 -7.57 5.26
C GLU A 88 4.17 -6.47 5.08
N THR A 89 3.86 -5.73 6.15
CA THR A 89 3.00 -4.54 6.12
C THR A 89 3.53 -3.50 5.14
N LEU A 90 4.83 -3.19 5.18
CA LEU A 90 5.42 -2.20 4.27
C LEU A 90 5.36 -2.67 2.80
N LYS A 91 5.71 -3.93 2.53
CA LYS A 91 5.63 -4.51 1.18
C LYS A 91 4.20 -4.52 0.65
N ASN A 92 3.23 -4.92 1.49
CA ASN A 92 1.82 -4.93 1.13
C ASN A 92 1.30 -3.53 0.84
N PHE A 93 1.72 -2.52 1.63
CA PHE A 93 1.35 -1.14 1.37
C PHE A 93 1.89 -0.64 0.02
N VAL A 94 3.18 -0.87 -0.25
CA VAL A 94 3.79 -0.53 -1.56
C VAL A 94 3.06 -1.23 -2.70
N LYS A 95 2.83 -2.55 -2.59
CA LYS A 95 2.12 -3.34 -3.60
C LYS A 95 0.71 -2.80 -3.86
N GLN A 96 -0.02 -2.44 -2.80
CA GLN A 96 -1.37 -1.88 -2.95
C GLN A 96 -1.35 -0.53 -3.66
N ILE A 97 -0.37 0.34 -3.40
CA ILE A 97 -0.20 1.61 -4.14
C ILE A 97 -0.03 1.33 -5.63
N GLU A 98 0.89 0.43 -5.99
CA GLU A 98 1.17 0.09 -7.38
C GLU A 98 -0.05 -0.52 -8.08
N GLN A 99 -0.69 -1.51 -7.45
CA GLN A 99 -1.85 -2.20 -8.01
C GLN A 99 -3.02 -1.25 -8.25
N ASN A 100 -3.46 -0.51 -7.21
CA ASN A 100 -4.59 0.40 -7.33
C ASN A 100 -4.30 1.51 -8.36
N THR A 101 -3.05 1.97 -8.44
CA THR A 101 -2.67 2.97 -9.45
C THR A 101 -2.77 2.42 -10.86
N LYS A 102 -2.22 1.22 -11.10
CA LYS A 102 -2.26 0.57 -12.41
C LYS A 102 -3.66 0.17 -12.85
N GLU A 103 -4.54 -0.19 -11.91
CA GLU A 103 -5.95 -0.49 -12.19
C GLU A 103 -6.71 0.76 -12.68
N LYS A 104 -6.34 1.96 -12.19
CA LYS A 104 -6.97 3.23 -12.59
C LYS A 104 -6.32 3.86 -13.82
N ASP A 105 -5.00 3.79 -13.92
CA ASP A 105 -4.22 4.28 -15.06
C ASP A 105 -2.98 3.40 -15.28
N SER A 106 -3.07 2.53 -16.27
CA SER A 106 -2.00 1.59 -16.61
C SER A 106 -0.77 2.26 -17.23
N SER A 107 -0.87 3.52 -17.65
CA SER A 107 0.22 4.28 -18.27
C SER A 107 1.25 4.79 -17.26
N ILE A 108 0.89 4.92 -15.97
CA ILE A 108 1.76 5.45 -14.91
C ILE A 108 2.78 4.38 -14.49
N PRO A 109 4.08 4.54 -14.77
CA PRO A 109 5.08 3.54 -14.36
C PRO A 109 5.37 3.63 -12.85
N SER A 110 5.79 2.51 -12.23
CA SER A 110 6.18 2.48 -10.81
C SER A 110 7.28 3.49 -10.45
N SER A 111 8.14 3.86 -11.41
CA SER A 111 9.18 4.88 -11.22
C SER A 111 8.66 6.30 -10.99
N GLN A 112 7.36 6.55 -11.21
CA GLN A 112 6.69 7.80 -10.84
C GLN A 112 6.00 7.73 -9.47
N LEU A 113 5.95 6.55 -8.86
CA LEU A 113 5.33 6.35 -7.57
C LEU A 113 6.35 6.53 -6.45
N GLY A 114 5.88 6.96 -5.30
CA GLY A 114 6.69 7.09 -4.11
C GLY A 114 5.83 7.11 -2.86
N ILE A 115 6.49 7.21 -1.71
CA ILE A 115 5.85 7.37 -0.42
C ILE A 115 6.49 8.58 0.26
N ARG A 116 5.66 9.50 0.75
CA ARG A 116 6.07 10.58 1.64
C ARG A 116 5.69 10.22 3.06
N MET A 117 6.64 10.40 3.97
CA MET A 117 6.43 10.20 5.40
C MET A 117 6.26 11.56 6.07
N TYR A 118 5.11 11.77 6.70
CA TYR A 118 4.82 12.96 7.48
C TYR A 118 5.04 12.70 8.96
N TYR A 119 5.82 13.57 9.62
CA TYR A 119 5.77 13.69 11.07
C TYR A 119 4.42 14.26 11.45
N ALA A 120 3.70 13.56 12.31
CA ALA A 120 2.35 13.91 12.73
C ALA A 120 2.20 13.73 14.24
N SER A 121 1.05 14.12 14.77
CA SER A 121 0.66 13.82 16.15
C SER A 121 -0.75 13.29 16.18
N TYR A 122 -1.07 12.43 17.15
CA TYR A 122 -2.48 12.12 17.41
C TYR A 122 -3.25 13.38 17.80
N PRO A 123 -4.54 13.48 17.43
CA PRO A 123 -5.36 14.62 17.82
C PRO A 123 -5.63 14.62 19.33
N ALA A 124 -6.28 15.67 19.83
CA ALA A 124 -6.73 15.71 21.23
C ALA A 124 -7.69 14.53 21.51
N LYS A 125 -7.70 14.01 22.74
CA LYS A 125 -8.50 12.82 23.08
C LYS A 125 -9.99 12.97 22.74
N GLU A 126 -10.52 14.19 22.84
CA GLU A 126 -11.91 14.54 22.52
C GLU A 126 -12.20 14.38 21.02
N ASP A 127 -11.24 14.70 20.17
CA ASP A 127 -11.35 14.62 18.72
C ASP A 127 -11.08 13.21 18.17
N MET A 128 -10.36 12.37 18.93
CA MET A 128 -10.01 11.01 18.49
C MET A 128 -11.24 10.14 18.17
N GLU A 129 -12.37 10.32 18.88
CA GLU A 129 -13.61 9.56 18.61
C GLU A 129 -14.27 9.92 17.26
N ALA A 130 -13.99 11.12 16.73
CA ALA A 130 -14.52 11.54 15.43
C ALA A 130 -13.90 10.75 14.27
N TYR A 131 -12.73 10.14 14.48
CA TYR A 131 -12.00 9.41 13.45
C TYR A 131 -12.17 7.91 13.64
N ARG A 132 -12.80 7.24 12.66
CA ARG A 132 -13.02 5.79 12.66
C ARG A 132 -11.74 5.00 12.93
N ASP A 133 -10.63 5.43 12.33
CA ASP A 133 -9.36 4.71 12.37
C ASP A 133 -8.63 4.87 13.72
N LEU A 134 -9.07 5.79 14.59
CA LEU A 134 -8.51 6.01 15.93
C LEU A 134 -9.38 5.43 17.05
N LYS A 135 -10.50 4.77 16.75
CA LYS A 135 -11.42 4.21 17.76
C LYS A 135 -10.80 3.17 18.68
N LYS A 136 -9.77 2.46 18.21
CA LYS A 136 -9.03 1.46 18.98
C LYS A 136 -7.73 2.00 19.58
N THR A 137 -7.38 3.25 19.28
CA THR A 137 -6.15 3.87 19.78
C THR A 137 -6.36 4.31 21.24
N PRO A 138 -5.44 3.96 22.15
CA PRO A 138 -5.48 4.44 23.53
C PRO A 138 -5.55 5.97 23.60
N LYS A 139 -6.40 6.50 24.49
CA LYS A 139 -6.64 7.96 24.57
C LYS A 139 -5.48 8.75 25.15
N ASP A 140 -4.64 8.10 25.95
CA ASP A 140 -3.38 8.64 26.44
C ASP A 140 -2.36 8.88 25.31
N TYR A 141 -2.62 8.42 24.08
CA TYR A 141 -1.79 8.72 22.92
C TYR A 141 -2.04 10.13 22.37
N GLU A 142 -3.00 10.88 22.90
CA GLU A 142 -3.27 12.25 22.47
C GLU A 142 -1.98 13.09 22.38
N LYS A 143 -1.82 13.82 21.27
CA LYS A 143 -0.67 14.69 20.99
C LYS A 143 0.71 14.00 20.92
N MET A 144 0.80 12.69 21.11
CA MET A 144 2.05 11.95 20.92
C MET A 144 2.44 11.95 19.45
N HIS A 145 3.73 11.94 19.17
CA HIS A 145 4.25 11.86 17.82
C HIS A 145 3.88 10.53 17.17
N THR A 146 3.54 10.62 15.89
CA THR A 146 3.33 9.48 15.00
C THR A 146 3.83 9.83 13.59
N LEU A 147 3.69 8.90 12.67
CA LEU A 147 4.03 9.08 11.26
C LEU A 147 2.92 8.60 10.37
N ILE A 148 2.66 9.35 9.30
CA ILE A 148 1.69 8.96 8.28
C ILE A 148 2.45 8.78 6.96
N MET A 149 2.37 7.59 6.39
CA MET A 149 2.84 7.29 5.04
C MET A 149 1.75 7.64 4.03
N VAL A 150 2.06 8.53 3.08
CA VAL A 150 1.14 8.99 2.04
C VAL A 150 1.74 8.69 0.66
N PRO A 151 0.99 8.04 -0.25
CA PRO A 151 1.43 7.80 -1.62
C PRO A 151 1.69 9.11 -2.36
N THR A 152 2.75 9.14 -3.17
CA THR A 152 3.07 10.26 -4.04
C THR A 152 3.13 9.83 -5.50
N LEU A 153 2.66 10.71 -6.38
CA LEU A 153 2.77 10.57 -7.82
C LEU A 153 3.62 11.72 -8.36
N LYS A 154 4.60 11.39 -9.20
CA LYS A 154 5.41 12.39 -9.90
C LYS A 154 4.64 12.95 -11.08
N ILE A 155 4.11 14.16 -10.92
CA ILE A 155 3.47 14.91 -11.99
C ILE A 155 4.45 15.97 -12.48
N LYS A 156 4.85 15.86 -13.75
CA LYS A 156 5.94 16.66 -14.33
C LYS A 156 7.23 16.44 -13.51
N ASN A 157 7.64 17.42 -12.71
CA ASN A 157 8.85 17.39 -11.89
C ASN A 157 8.57 17.50 -10.38
N THR A 158 7.32 17.31 -9.96
CA THR A 158 6.91 17.43 -8.55
C THR A 158 6.26 16.14 -8.08
N ASN A 159 6.70 15.65 -6.93
CA ASN A 159 6.05 14.54 -6.23
C ASN A 159 4.87 15.12 -5.45
N VAL A 160 3.66 14.94 -5.97
CA VAL A 160 2.43 15.36 -5.29
C VAL A 160 1.86 14.20 -4.49
N ASP A 161 1.27 14.48 -3.35
CA ASP A 161 0.53 13.48 -2.59
C ASP A 161 -0.76 13.16 -3.32
N TYR A 162 -1.17 11.90 -3.36
CA TYR A 162 -2.40 11.49 -4.06
C TYR A 162 -3.03 10.28 -3.38
N ASN A 163 -4.25 9.92 -3.79
CA ASN A 163 -4.95 8.73 -3.32
C ASN A 163 -5.03 7.72 -4.46
N PRO A 164 -4.32 6.59 -4.41
CA PRO A 164 -4.39 5.51 -5.40
C PRO A 164 -5.81 5.02 -5.67
N LEU A 165 -6.72 5.14 -4.71
CA LEU A 165 -8.12 4.73 -4.84
C LEU A 165 -9.00 5.74 -5.62
N ASP A 166 -8.49 6.95 -5.85
CA ASP A 166 -9.23 8.07 -6.43
C ASP A 166 -8.44 8.74 -7.58
N SER A 167 -8.82 8.41 -8.82
CA SER A 167 -8.17 8.93 -10.03
C SER A 167 -8.30 10.45 -10.19
N ALA A 168 -9.26 11.11 -9.51
CA ALA A 168 -9.36 12.57 -9.53
C ALA A 168 -8.10 13.24 -8.95
N THR A 169 -7.41 12.53 -8.04
CA THR A 169 -6.19 13.03 -7.40
C THR A 169 -4.94 12.92 -8.27
N TYR A 170 -4.99 12.24 -9.43
CA TYR A 170 -3.79 11.91 -10.22
C TYR A 170 -3.27 13.09 -11.04
N SER A 171 -4.07 14.15 -11.18
CA SER A 171 -3.70 15.36 -11.94
C SER A 171 -3.32 16.54 -11.07
N THR A 172 -3.88 16.62 -9.86
CA THR A 172 -3.78 17.79 -8.97
C THR A 172 -3.25 17.46 -7.58
N GLY A 173 -3.19 16.17 -7.22
CA GLY A 173 -2.83 15.72 -5.88
C GLY A 173 -3.91 15.99 -4.83
N ILE A 174 -3.54 15.79 -3.57
CA ILE A 174 -4.35 16.08 -2.39
C ILE A 174 -3.68 17.21 -1.62
N ASN A 175 -4.47 18.19 -1.17
CA ASN A 175 -3.98 19.22 -0.29
C ASN A 175 -4.17 18.80 1.17
N LEU A 176 -3.09 18.36 1.83
CA LEU A 176 -3.10 18.00 3.25
C LEU A 176 -3.04 19.21 4.20
N PHE A 177 -2.73 20.41 3.69
CA PHE A 177 -2.48 21.63 4.47
C PHE A 177 -3.58 22.69 4.33
N SER A 178 -4.66 22.40 3.60
CA SER A 178 -5.83 23.26 3.57
C SER A 178 -6.49 23.23 4.95
N ASN A 179 -6.28 24.30 5.72
CA ASN A 179 -6.85 24.48 7.04
C ASN A 179 -8.34 24.11 7.04
N ALA A 180 -8.70 23.08 7.79
CA ALA A 180 -10.08 22.79 8.18
C ALA A 180 -10.57 23.85 9.17
N THR A 181 -10.57 25.12 8.77
CA THR A 181 -11.33 26.14 9.46
C THR A 181 -12.80 25.85 9.22
N ASN A 182 -13.45 25.34 10.26
CA ASN A 182 -14.86 24.97 10.39
C ASN A 182 -15.14 23.51 10.01
N GLY A 183 -15.29 22.70 11.06
CA GLY A 183 -16.06 21.45 11.14
C GLY A 183 -16.10 20.57 9.89
N ILE A 184 -15.37 19.44 9.95
CA ILE A 184 -15.68 18.16 9.30
C ILE A 184 -16.74 18.27 8.17
N GLN A 185 -16.43 18.96 7.07
CA GLN A 185 -17.26 19.12 5.84
C GLN A 185 -16.79 20.33 5.01
N SER A 186 -15.68 20.22 4.28
CA SER A 186 -15.50 21.11 3.11
C SER A 186 -14.50 20.65 2.05
N ILE A 187 -13.74 19.56 2.23
CA ILE A 187 -12.87 19.03 1.16
C ILE A 187 -13.18 17.58 0.79
N ALA A 188 -13.98 16.89 1.62
CA ALA A 188 -14.53 15.57 1.30
C ALA A 188 -15.65 15.57 0.24
N LYS A 189 -15.98 16.73 -0.37
CA LYS A 189 -17.10 16.84 -1.33
C LYS A 189 -16.71 16.62 -2.79
N ALA A 190 -15.42 16.43 -3.10
CA ALA A 190 -14.98 16.11 -4.46
C ALA A 190 -13.91 15.00 -4.56
N MET A 191 -13.45 14.46 -3.43
CA MET A 191 -12.47 13.37 -3.37
C MET A 191 -12.98 12.32 -2.37
N SER A 192 -12.77 11.04 -2.68
CA SER A 192 -13.14 9.91 -1.82
C SER A 192 -12.74 10.20 -0.37
N ALA A 193 -13.69 10.09 0.57
CA ALA A 193 -13.51 10.41 1.99
C ALA A 193 -12.42 9.60 2.71
N ASN A 194 -11.81 8.63 2.03
CA ASN A 194 -10.70 7.83 2.52
C ASN A 194 -9.52 7.94 1.55
N ALA A 195 -8.36 8.38 2.05
CA ALA A 195 -7.08 8.31 1.33
C ALA A 195 -6.34 7.03 1.72
N ALA A 196 -5.64 6.39 0.77
CA ALA A 196 -4.66 5.37 1.14
C ALA A 196 -3.54 6.04 1.93
N ALA A 197 -3.47 5.76 3.22
CA ALA A 197 -2.41 6.20 4.10
C ALA A 197 -2.17 5.12 5.15
N GLN A 198 -0.93 4.99 5.65
CA GLN A 198 -0.59 4.02 6.68
C GLN A 198 0.03 4.72 7.88
N ASN A 199 -0.50 4.43 9.07
CA ASN A 199 -0.12 5.05 10.36
C ASN A 199 0.16 3.99 11.44
N HIS A 200 -0.15 2.71 11.20
CA HIS A 200 -0.05 1.68 12.24
C HIS A 200 1.27 0.92 12.18
N GLY A 201 2.34 1.62 12.55
CA GLY A 201 3.55 0.98 13.07
C GLY A 201 3.43 0.84 14.57
N THR A 202 4.16 -0.07 15.20
CA THR A 202 4.28 -0.05 16.66
C THR A 202 5.08 1.21 17.03
N LEU A 203 4.42 2.15 17.70
CA LEU A 203 5.11 3.23 18.40
C LEU A 203 5.77 2.58 19.60
N SER A 204 7.10 2.63 19.67
CA SER A 204 7.83 2.16 20.84
C SER A 204 8.06 3.37 21.75
N PRO A 205 7.25 3.58 22.80
CA PRO A 205 7.76 4.26 23.98
C PRO A 205 8.82 3.37 24.64
N PRO A 206 9.78 3.94 25.38
CA PRO A 206 10.77 3.15 26.09
C PRO A 206 10.10 2.44 27.28
N GLU A 207 9.65 1.21 27.08
CA GLU A 207 9.84 0.18 28.09
C GLU A 207 11.07 -0.61 27.68
N ASN A 208 12.22 -0.25 28.27
CA ASN A 208 13.40 -1.10 28.41
C ASN A 208 13.65 -2.06 27.23
N ALA A 209 13.99 -1.52 26.07
CA ALA A 209 14.56 -2.33 25.00
C ALA A 209 15.97 -2.76 25.45
N TYR A 210 16.08 -4.04 25.79
CA TYR A 210 17.32 -4.75 26.12
C TYR A 210 18.37 -4.63 25.02
#